data_AF-S7HSA1-F1
#
_entry.id   AF-S7HSA1-F1
#
_cell.length_a   1.000
_cell.length_b   1.000
_cell.length_c   1.000
_cell.angle_alpha   90.00
_cell.angle_beta   90.00
_cell.angle_gamma   90.00
#
_symmetry.space_group_name_H-M   'P 1'
#
loop_
_entity.id
_entity.type
_entity.pdbx_description
1 polymer ?
#
loop_
_entity_poly.entity_id
_entity_poly.type
_entity_poly.pdbx_seq_one_letter_code
_entity_poly.pdbx_strand_id
1 'polypeptide(L)' 'MYVDPVTQLTRLMKRNGYPESEALARIHAQLPIDDKRSLAQVIIDNTGSPEETQKQVLVAWQALMDRIKG' A
#
# COMPACT_ATOMS: atom_id res chain seq x y z
N MET A 1 1.33 0.59 3.05
CA MET A 1 1.44 -0.19 1.80
C MET A 1 1.51 0.80 0.65
N TYR A 2 2.46 0.60 -0.26
CA TYR A 2 2.72 1.51 -1.38
C TYR A 2 2.72 0.74 -2.70
N VAL A 3 2.15 1.38 -3.72
CA VAL A 3 2.17 0.98 -5.14
C VAL A 3 2.04 2.25 -5.97
N ASP A 4 2.54 2.27 -7.19
CA ASP A 4 2.39 3.44 -8.06
C ASP A 4 0.91 3.70 -8.44
N PRO A 5 0.52 4.96 -8.72
CA PRO A 5 -0.87 5.33 -8.97
C PRO A 5 -1.54 4.57 -10.13
N VAL A 6 -0.78 4.26 -11.19
CA VAL A 6 -1.32 3.58 -12.39
C VAL A 6 -1.67 2.13 -12.06
N THR A 7 -0.78 1.45 -11.34
CA THR A 7 -1.02 0.08 -10.86
C THR A 7 -2.16 0.06 -9.85
N GLN A 8 -2.26 1.06 -8.96
CA GLN A 8 -3.36 1.19 -8.01
C GLN A 8 -4.72 1.26 -8.70
N LEU A 9 -4.85 2.16 -9.69
CA LEU A 9 -6.07 2.35 -10.48
C LEU A 9 -6.45 1.07 -11.21
N THR A 10 -5.51 0.47 -11.93
CA THR A 10 -5.73 -0.74 -12.72
C THR A 10 -6.20 -1.91 -11.86
N ARG A 11 -5.55 -2.14 -10.70
CA ARG A 11 -5.93 -3.21 -9.78
C ARG A 11 -7.33 -2.96 -9.18
N LEU A 12 -7.65 -1.71 -8.84
CA LEU A 12 -8.94 -1.35 -8.26
C LEU A 12 -10.09 -1.58 -9.25
N MET A 13 -9.92 -1.13 -10.50
CA MET A 13 -10.89 -1.37 -11.57
C MET A 13 -11.08 -2.86 -11.84
N LYS A 14 -9.98 -3.61 -12.03
CA LYS A 14 -10.02 -5.04 -12.34
C LYS A 14 -10.67 -5.88 -11.24
N ARG A 15 -10.39 -5.57 -9.97
CA ARG A 15 -10.91 -6.34 -8.82
C ARG A 15 -12.39 -6.08 -8.57
N ASN A 16 -12.82 -4.82 -8.69
CA ASN A 16 -14.16 -4.41 -8.27
C ASN A 16 -15.12 -4.18 -9.45
N GLY A 17 -14.64 -4.22 -10.69
CA GLY A 17 -15.43 -3.93 -11.88
C GLY A 17 -15.83 -2.45 -12.01
N TYR A 18 -15.07 -1.53 -11.41
CA TYR A 18 -15.41 -0.10 -11.44
C TYR A 18 -15.09 0.54 -12.78
N PRO A 19 -15.94 1.47 -13.25
CA PRO A 19 -15.52 2.43 -14.26
C PRO A 19 -14.40 3.30 -13.71
N GLU A 20 -13.53 3.79 -14.60
CA GLU A 20 -12.34 4.57 -14.25
C GLU A 20 -12.68 5.77 -13.35
N SER A 21 -13.76 6.48 -13.67
CA SER A 21 -14.22 7.65 -12.90
C SER A 21 -14.56 7.31 -11.44
N GLU A 22 -15.20 6.16 -11.18
CA GLU A 22 -15.51 5.72 -9.82
C GLU A 22 -14.23 5.28 -9.09
N ALA A 23 -13.33 4.58 -9.77
CA ALA A 23 -12.05 4.16 -9.19
C ALA A 23 -11.19 5.37 -8.81
N LEU A 24 -11.12 6.40 -9.66
CA LEU A 24 -10.43 7.67 -9.38
C LEU A 24 -11.08 8.43 -8.23
N ALA A 25 -12.42 8.52 -8.19
CA ALA A 25 -13.12 9.17 -7.08
C ALA A 25 -12.77 8.52 -5.72
N ARG A 26 -12.67 7.19 -5.68
CA ARG A 26 -12.26 6.45 -4.48
C ARG A 26 -10.79 6.63 -4.11
N ILE A 27 -9.91 6.79 -5.08
CA ILE A 27 -8.49 7.09 -4.86
C ILE A 27 -8.34 8.51 -4.30
N HIS A 28 -9.02 9.49 -4.90
CA HIS A 28 -8.97 10.89 -4.48
C HIS A 28 -9.69 11.17 -3.15
N ALA A 29 -10.58 10.29 -2.71
CA ALA A 29 -11.18 10.36 -1.38
C ALA A 29 -10.20 9.98 -0.25
N GLN A 30 -9.03 9.46 -0.60
CA GLN A 30 -7.95 9.13 0.35
C GLN A 30 -6.84 10.19 0.26
N LEU A 31 -5.99 10.24 1.29
CA LEU A 31 -4.74 11.00 1.22
C LEU A 31 -3.91 10.48 0.02
N PRO A 32 -3.33 11.37 -0.81
CA PRO A 32 -2.47 10.96 -1.91
C PRO A 32 -1.39 9.98 -1.46
N ILE A 33 -1.08 8.99 -2.30
CA ILE A 33 -0.24 7.86 -1.89
C ILE A 33 1.17 8.30 -1.47
N ASP A 34 1.71 9.34 -2.10
CA ASP A 34 3.01 9.92 -1.78
C ASP A 34 2.98 10.71 -0.46
N ASP A 35 1.91 11.48 -0.22
CA ASP A 35 1.71 12.18 1.04
C ASP A 35 1.56 11.18 2.19
N LYS A 36 0.76 10.13 1.99
CA LYS A 36 0.59 9.02 2.94
C LYS A 36 1.92 8.32 3.23
N ARG A 37 2.76 8.14 2.21
CA ARG A 37 4.09 7.56 2.35
C ARG A 37 4.99 8.42 3.22
N SER A 38 4.95 9.74 3.07
CA SER A 38 5.77 10.67 3.86
C SER A 38 5.45 10.65 5.36
N LEU A 39 4.20 10.35 5.72
CA LEU A 39 3.73 10.32 7.11
C LEU A 39 3.87 8.95 7.80
N ALA A 40 4.22 7.90 7.06
CA ALA A 40 4.22 6.54 7.56
C ALA A 40 5.52 6.19 8.32
N GLN A 41 5.39 5.54 9.48
CA GLN A 41 6.54 5.01 10.21
C GLN A 41 7.08 3.71 9.58
N VAL A 42 6.24 3.02 8.81
CA VAL A 42 6.57 1.77 8.13
C VAL A 42 5.93 1.76 6.75
N ILE A 43 6.72 1.41 5.74
CA ILE A 43 6.26 1.24 4.35
C ILE A 43 6.47 -0.23 3.96
N ILE A 44 5.44 -0.82 3.36
CA ILE A 44 5.51 -2.14 2.72
C ILE A 44 5.19 -1.91 1.25
N ASP A 45 6.16 -2.15 0.39
CA ASP A 45 6.03 -2.07 -1.06
C ASP A 45 5.45 -3.39 -1.61
N ASN A 46 4.33 -3.29 -2.32
CA ASN A 46 3.65 -4.44 -2.95
C ASN A 46 3.66 -4.36 -4.49
N THR A 47 4.59 -3.59 -5.07
CA THR A 47 4.84 -3.54 -6.52
C THR A 47 5.53 -4.82 -7.02
N GLY A 48 6.37 -5.43 -6.19
CA GLY A 48 7.13 -6.65 -6.47
C GLY A 48 6.34 -7.95 -6.26
N SER A 49 7.08 -9.05 -6.06
CA SER A 49 6.50 -10.37 -5.87
C SER A 49 5.83 -10.51 -4.48
N PRO A 50 4.90 -11.48 -4.31
CA PRO A 50 4.34 -11.80 -3.00
C PRO A 50 5.42 -12.15 -1.97
N GLU A 51 6.48 -12.84 -2.39
CA GLU A 51 7.61 -13.23 -1.53
C GLU A 51 8.41 -12.01 -1.05
N GLU A 52 8.63 -11.01 -1.92
CA GLU A 52 9.27 -9.75 -1.57
C GLU A 52 8.41 -8.94 -0.58
N THR A 53 7.10 -8.93 -0.80
CA THR A 53 6.14 -8.30 0.11
C THR A 53 6.14 -9.00 1.48
N GLN A 54 6.15 -10.33 1.49
CA GLN A 54 6.17 -11.14 2.72
C GLN A 54 7.42 -10.88 3.55
N LYS A 55 8.60 -10.79 2.91
CA LYS A 55 9.85 -10.44 3.60
C LYS A 55 9.75 -9.09 4.32
N GLN A 56 9.21 -8.07 3.65
CA GLN A 56 9.03 -6.74 4.25
C GLN A 56 8.07 -6.78 5.45
N VAL A 57 6.97 -7.54 5.34
CA VAL A 57 6.00 -7.72 6.43
C VAL A 57 6.67 -8.35 7.65
N LEU A 58 7.46 -9.42 7.47
CA LEU A 58 8.12 -10.11 8.57
C LEU A 58 9.13 -9.20 9.28
N VAL A 59 9.91 -8.41 8.53
CA VAL A 59 10.86 -7.44 9.09
C VAL A 59 10.12 -6.36 9.90
N ALA A 60 9.06 -5.78 9.34
CA ALA A 60 8.25 -4.77 10.02
C ALA A 60 7.60 -5.32 11.30
N TRP A 61 7.12 -6.56 11.26
CA TRP A 61 6.52 -7.23 12.40
C TRP A 61 7.53 -7.46 13.53
N GLN A 62 8.71 -7.96 13.21
CA GLN A 62 9.76 -8.18 14.21
C GLN A 62 10.17 -6.87 14.88
N ALA A 63 10.40 -5.81 14.09
CA ALA A 63 10.74 -4.48 14.63
C ALA A 63 9.65 -3.92 15.54
N LEU A 64 8.37 -4.16 15.22
CA LEU A 64 7.24 -3.79 16.08
C LEU A 64 7.24 -4.58 17.40
N MET A 65 7.45 -5.90 17.33
CA MET A 65 7.50 -6.76 18.52
C MET A 65 8.64 -6.39 19.45
N ASP A 66 9.82 -6.05 18.91
CA ASP A 66 10.97 -5.63 19.71
C ASP A 66 10.69 -4.30 20.43
N ARG A 67 10.01 -3.35 19.77
CA ARG A 67 9.57 -2.08 20.38
C ARG A 67 8.53 -2.22 21.48
N ILE A 68 7.71 -3.26 21.44
CA ILE A 68 6.65 -3.50 22.44
C ILE A 68 7.20 -4.23 23.67
N LYS A 69 8.25 -5.05 23.49
CA LYS A 69 8.85 -5.84 24.57
C LYS A 69 9.90 -5.08 25.40
N GLY A 70 10.41 -3.96 24.89
CA GLY A 70 11.26 -3.01 25.62
C GLY A 70 10.43 -1.93 26.30
#